data_AF-A0A832SYY8-F1
#
_entry.id   AF-A0A832SYY8-F1
#
_cell.length_a   1.000
_cell.length_b   1.000
_cell.length_c   1.000
_cell.angle_alpha   90.00
_cell.angle_beta   90.00
_cell.angle_gamma   90.00
#
_symmetry.space_group_name_H-M   'P 1'
#
loop_
_entity.id
_entity.type
_entity.pdbx_description
1 polymer ?
#
loop_
_entity_poly.entity_id
_entity_poly.type
_entity_poly.pdbx_seq_one_letter_code
_entity_poly.pdbx_strand_id
1 'polypeptide(L)'
;TEPQELPDNFYDKVKLIEEVLTARLLSGDVTALDKLKRFKNHVKKLKMTRLEKIFYRALLRPNSLEIENKLTREERELYKKWSLEIQAFLGGVGNE
;
A
#
# COMPACT_ATOMS: atom_id res chain seq x y z
N THR A 1 14.92 -4.45 1.05
CA THR A 1 14.02 -5.42 1.72
C THR A 1 12.71 -5.52 0.97
N GLU A 2 12.09 -6.69 0.93
CA GLU A 2 10.84 -6.93 0.18
C GLU A 2 9.59 -6.40 0.91
N PRO A 3 8.50 -6.10 0.19
CA PRO A 3 7.19 -5.94 0.83
C PRO A 3 6.80 -7.27 1.48
N GLN A 4 6.37 -7.20 2.74
CA GLN A 4 5.79 -8.36 3.42
C GLN A 4 4.49 -8.74 2.73
N GLU A 5 4.17 -10.02 2.66
CA GLU A 5 2.86 -10.45 2.16
C GLU A 5 1.73 -9.91 3.05
N LEU A 6 0.71 -9.33 2.43
CA LEU A 6 -0.52 -8.93 3.09
C LEU A 6 -1.71 -9.61 2.41
N PRO A 7 -2.75 -9.99 3.15
CA PRO A 7 -4.00 -10.48 2.57
C PRO A 7 -4.62 -9.42 1.64
N ASP A 8 -5.28 -9.86 0.57
CA ASP A 8 -5.88 -8.97 -0.42
C ASP A 8 -6.87 -7.96 0.18
N ASN A 9 -7.62 -8.38 1.20
CA ASN A 9 -8.61 -7.56 1.90
C ASN A 9 -8.04 -6.78 3.10
N PHE A 10 -6.71 -6.67 3.22
CA PHE A 10 -6.08 -5.98 4.35
C PHE A 10 -6.59 -4.55 4.49
N TYR A 11 -6.67 -3.79 3.39
CA TYR A 11 -7.13 -2.40 3.43
C TYR A 11 -8.62 -2.26 3.71
N ASP A 12 -9.44 -3.25 3.34
CA ASP A 12 -10.86 -3.30 3.74
C ASP A 12 -11.00 -3.45 5.25
N LYS A 13 -10.19 -4.33 5.87
CA LYS A 13 -10.15 -4.51 7.33
C LYS A 13 -9.68 -3.25 8.04
N VAL A 14 -8.69 -2.57 7.48
CA VAL A 14 -8.23 -1.26 8.00
C VAL A 14 -9.39 -0.26 8.01
N LYS A 15 -10.12 -0.14 6.89
CA LYS A 15 -11.27 0.76 6.78
C LYS A 15 -12.35 0.44 7.82
N LEU A 16 -12.68 -0.83 8.01
CA LEU A 16 -13.64 -1.28 9.02
C LEU A 16 -13.22 -0.85 10.44
N ILE A 17 -11.93 -0.98 10.79
CA ILE A 17 -11.42 -0.55 12.09
C ILE A 17 -11.55 0.98 12.25
N GLU A 18 -11.26 1.76 11.20
CA GLU A 18 -11.46 3.21 11.23
C GLU A 18 -12.93 3.59 11.45
N GLU A 19 -13.86 2.91 10.78
CA GLU A 19 -15.30 3.11 10.92
C GLU A 19 -15.77 2.79 12.34
N VAL A 20 -15.33 1.66 12.92
CA VAL A 20 -15.66 1.27 14.30
C VAL A 20 -15.13 2.28 15.32
N LEU A 21 -13.88 2.72 15.19
CA LEU A 21 -13.30 3.72 16.09
C LEU A 21 -13.99 5.08 15.94
N THR A 22 -14.40 5.45 14.73
CA THR A 22 -15.16 6.68 14.46
C THR A 22 -16.55 6.60 15.08
N ALA A 23 -17.26 5.47 14.92
CA ALA A 23 -18.57 5.26 15.53
C ALA A 23 -18.50 5.36 17.06
N ARG A 24 -17.50 4.73 17.69
CA ARG A 24 -17.28 4.84 19.15
C ARG A 24 -17.05 6.27 19.60
N LEU A 25 -16.26 7.03 18.86
CA LEU A 25 -16.04 8.45 19.14
C LEU A 25 -17.35 9.25 19.08
N LEU A 26 -18.18 9.02 18.05
CA LEU A 26 -19.49 9.65 17.90
C LEU A 26 -20.47 9.26 19.02
N SER A 27 -20.34 8.05 19.58
CA SER A 27 -21.12 7.59 20.74
C SER A 27 -20.61 8.15 22.09
N GLY A 28 -19.58 8.99 22.10
CA GLY A 28 -19.07 9.65 23.31
C GLY A 28 -17.87 8.96 23.98
N ASP A 29 -17.29 7.91 23.38
CA ASP A 29 -16.05 7.31 23.89
C ASP A 29 -14.84 8.20 23.56
N VAL A 30 -14.49 9.06 24.51
CA VAL A 30 -13.34 9.98 24.40
C VAL A 30 -11.99 9.26 24.20
N THR A 31 -11.86 8.00 24.62
CA THR A 31 -10.63 7.21 24.41
C THR A 31 -10.48 6.75 22.96
N ALA A 32 -11.58 6.74 22.19
CA ALA A 32 -11.57 6.36 20.78
C ALA A 32 -10.84 7.39 19.92
N LEU A 33 -10.81 8.67 20.32
CA LEU A 33 -10.12 9.73 19.58
C LEU A 33 -8.62 9.44 19.45
N ASP A 34 -7.96 9.18 20.59
CA ASP A 34 -6.52 8.90 20.62
C ASP A 34 -6.19 7.59 19.91
N LYS A 35 -7.03 6.56 20.08
CA LYS A 35 -6.88 5.28 19.37
C LYS A 35 -7.00 5.46 17.87
N LEU A 36 -8.00 6.20 17.40
CA LEU A 36 -8.21 6.51 15.98
C LEU A 36 -7.03 7.28 15.40
N LYS A 37 -6.53 8.30 16.11
CA LYS A 37 -5.36 9.09 15.67
C LYS A 37 -4.11 8.23 15.56
N ARG A 38 -3.81 7.40 16.58
CA ARG A 38 -2.66 6.48 16.57
C ARG A 38 -2.79 5.44 15.46
N PHE A 39 -3.97 4.87 15.28
CA PHE A 39 -4.26 3.88 14.25
C PHE A 39 -4.04 4.46 12.84
N LYS A 40 -4.66 5.60 12.54
CA LYS A 40 -4.50 6.30 11.25
C LYS A 40 -3.04 6.65 10.96
N ASN A 41 -2.29 7.11 11.97
CA ASN A 41 -0.87 7.39 11.83
C ASN A 41 -0.04 6.12 11.53
N HIS A 42 -0.36 5.01 12.19
CA HIS A 42 0.33 3.75 11.96
C HIS A 42 0.04 3.19 10.55
N VAL A 43 -1.22 3.20 10.14
CA VAL A 43 -1.65 2.80 8.78
C VAL A 43 -0.99 3.68 7.72
N LYS A 44 -0.96 5.00 7.92
CA LYS A 44 -0.30 5.94 6.99
C LYS A 44 1.19 5.59 6.82
N LYS A 45 1.91 5.35 7.93
CA LYS A 45 3.31 4.94 7.88
C LYS A 45 3.48 3.61 7.13
N LEU A 46 2.66 2.61 7.44
CA LEU A 46 2.68 1.32 6.75
C LEU A 46 2.48 1.48 5.25
N LYS A 47 1.45 2.22 4.82
CA LYS A 47 1.16 2.49 3.39
C LYS A 47 2.34 3.15 2.70
N MET A 48 2.94 4.19 3.30
CA MET A 48 4.11 4.88 2.72
C MET A 48 5.32 3.94 2.57
N THR A 49 5.64 3.17 3.61
CA THR A 49 6.75 2.21 3.57
C THR A 49 6.52 1.11 2.53
N ARG A 50 5.28 0.64 2.38
CA ARG A 50 4.94 -0.36 1.35
C ARG A 50 5.03 0.24 -0.04
N LEU A 51 4.50 1.45 -0.23
CA LEU A 51 4.56 2.17 -1.50
C LEU A 51 6.01 2.36 -1.98
N GLU A 52 6.91 2.79 -1.08
CA GLU A 52 8.34 2.92 -1.37
C GLU A 52 8.95 1.58 -1.83
N LYS A 53 8.66 0.48 -1.11
CA LYS A 53 9.14 -0.86 -1.48
C LYS A 53 8.58 -1.33 -2.82
N ILE A 54 7.31 -1.07 -3.09
CA ILE A 54 6.65 -1.40 -4.37
C ILE A 54 7.34 -0.65 -5.51
N PHE A 55 7.60 0.64 -5.34
CA PHE A 55 8.32 1.46 -6.32
C PHE A 55 9.70 0.87 -6.64
N TYR A 56 10.50 0.60 -5.62
CA TYR A 56 11.82 -0.02 -5.81
C TYR A 56 11.75 -1.39 -6.48
N ARG A 57 10.70 -2.17 -6.21
CA ARG A 57 10.50 -3.47 -6.87
C ARG A 57 10.09 -3.31 -8.32
N ALA A 58 9.24 -2.34 -8.65
CA ALA A 58 8.88 -2.03 -10.03
C ALA A 58 10.12 -1.62 -10.85
N LEU A 59 11.05 -0.89 -10.22
CA LEU A 59 12.31 -0.50 -10.85
C LEU A 59 13.24 -1.68 -11.13
N LEU A 60 13.43 -2.58 -10.14
CA LEU A 60 14.43 -3.65 -10.23
C LEU A 60 13.92 -4.91 -10.94
N ARG A 61 12.63 -5.22 -10.80
CA ARG A 61 11.99 -6.43 -11.33
C ARG A 61 10.59 -6.04 -11.80
N PRO A 62 10.43 -5.36 -12.94
CA PRO A 62 9.11 -5.02 -13.45
C PRO A 62 8.29 -6.27 -13.80
N ASN A 63 6.97 -6.22 -13.61
CA ASN A 63 6.01 -7.28 -13.98
C ASN A 63 6.30 -8.69 -13.40
N SER A 64 6.90 -8.76 -12.20
CA SER A 64 7.21 -10.02 -11.52
C SER A 64 5.99 -10.57 -10.77
N LEU A 65 5.53 -11.76 -11.17
CA LEU A 65 4.46 -12.49 -10.48
C LEU A 65 4.78 -12.78 -9.00
N GLU A 66 6.04 -13.02 -8.67
CA GLU A 66 6.50 -13.23 -7.28
C GLU A 66 6.25 -11.99 -6.41
N ILE A 67 6.44 -10.80 -6.97
CA ILE A 67 6.16 -9.55 -6.29
C ILE A 67 4.65 -9.33 -6.22
N GLU A 68 3.92 -9.51 -7.31
CA GLU A 68 2.46 -9.35 -7.34
C GLU A 68 1.75 -10.18 -6.26
N ASN A 69 2.20 -11.41 -6.00
CA ASN A 69 1.59 -12.28 -4.98
C ASN A 69 1.76 -11.76 -3.55
N LYS A 70 2.71 -10.84 -3.29
CA LYS A 70 2.95 -10.23 -1.97
C LYS A 70 2.16 -8.94 -1.75
N LEU A 71 1.43 -8.49 -2.77
CA LEU A 71 0.76 -7.20 -2.82
C LEU A 71 -0.76 -7.39 -2.70
N THR A 72 -1.41 -6.43 -2.05
CA THR A 72 -2.88 -6.36 -2.11
C THR A 72 -3.34 -6.04 -3.54
N ARG A 73 -4.64 -6.20 -3.82
CA ARG A 73 -5.23 -5.81 -5.11
C ARG A 73 -4.84 -4.38 -5.53
N GLU A 74 -5.02 -3.41 -4.65
CA GLU A 74 -4.71 -1.99 -4.92
C GLU A 74 -3.21 -1.77 -5.21
N GLU A 75 -2.35 -2.47 -4.47
CA GLU A 75 -0.90 -2.37 -4.64
C GLU A 75 -0.42 -3.02 -5.93
N ARG A 76 -1.06 -4.11 -6.37
CA ARG A 76 -0.77 -4.74 -7.66
C ARG A 76 -1.04 -3.81 -8.83
N GLU A 77 -2.12 -3.05 -8.79
CA GLU A 77 -2.44 -2.07 -9.84
C GLU A 77 -1.36 -0.98 -9.94
N LEU A 78 -0.94 -0.43 -8.79
CA LEU A 78 0.16 0.56 -8.72
C LEU A 78 1.47 -0.02 -9.25
N TYR A 79 1.82 -1.24 -8.81
CA TYR A 79 3.03 -1.93 -9.24
C TYR A 79 3.06 -2.16 -10.76
N LYS A 80 1.95 -2.60 -11.36
CA LYS A 80 1.83 -2.79 -12.81
C LYS A 80 1.99 -1.48 -13.56
N LYS A 81 1.28 -0.43 -13.11
CA LYS A 81 1.37 0.90 -13.73
C LYS A 81 2.80 1.44 -13.73
N TRP A 82 3.48 1.39 -12.58
CA TRP A 82 4.87 1.83 -12.49
C TRP A 82 5.84 0.93 -13.25
N SER A 83 5.63 -0.38 -13.27
CA SER A 83 6.46 -1.30 -14.06
C SER A 83 6.43 -0.91 -15.54
N LEU A 84 5.25 -0.57 -16.08
CA LEU A 84 5.10 -0.11 -17.46
C LEU A 84 5.74 1.26 -17.70
N GLU A 85 5.50 2.24 -16.82
CA GLU A 85 6.09 3.58 -16.93
C GLU A 85 7.62 3.55 -16.88
N ILE A 86 8.19 2.76 -15.96
CA ILE A 86 9.64 2.59 -15.83
C ILE A 86 10.22 1.88 -17.05
N GLN A 87 9.55 0.83 -17.55
CA GLN A 87 9.99 0.15 -18.77
C GLN A 87 9.95 1.08 -20.00
N ALA A 88 8.92 1.92 -20.12
CA ALA A 88 8.85 2.91 -21.19
C ALA A 88 9.96 3.96 -21.07
N PHE A 89 10.23 4.44 -19.85
CA PHE A 89 11.28 5.42 -19.58
C PHE A 89 12.69 4.86 -19.86
N LEU A 90 12.99 3.65 -19.40
CA LEU A 90 14.29 3.01 -19.59
C LEU A 90 14.47 2.45 -21.01
N GLY A 91 13.40 1.93 -21.62
CA GLY A 91 13.39 1.43 -22.99
C GLY A 91 13.52 2.53 -24.05
N GLY A 92 13.25 3.79 -23.68
CA GLY A 92 13.51 4.97 -24.52
C GLY A 92 14.99 5.38 -24.60
N VAL A 93 15.91 4.69 -23.92
CA VAL A 93 17.37 4.96 -23.93
C VAL A 93 18.10 4.06 -24.96
N GLY A 94 17.37 3.35 -25.83
CA GLY A 94 17.94 2.34 -26.73
C GLY A 94 17.49 2.40 -28.19
N ASN A 95 17.06 3.57 -28.69
CA ASN A 95 16.87 3.78 -30.12
C ASN A 95 17.76 4.95 -30.57
N GLU A 96 19.05 4.66 -30.74
CA GLU A 96 19.91 5.33 -31.73
C GLU A 96 19.94 4.49 -33.01
#